data_AF-A0A5B7IV01-F1
#
_entry.id   AF-A0A5B7IV01-F1
#
_cell.length_a   1.000
_cell.length_b   1.000
_cell.length_c   1.000
_cell.angle_alpha   90.00
_cell.angle_beta   90.00
_cell.angle_gamma   90.00
#
_symmetry.space_group_name_H-M   'P 1'
#
loop_
_entity.id
_entity.type
_entity.pdbx_description
1 polymer ?
#
loop_
_entity_poly.entity_id
_entity_poly.type
_entity_poly.pdbx_seq_one_letter_code
_entity_poly.pdbx_strand_id
1 'polypeptide(L)'
;MHLTTQGKPDTVTILNVAACPTLPVYQEGEDIATYLTRFERVAELLQLEPSTYATTKDCDTLKKSLLTGFKKTADGYHLDFRNAKIRDGENYSQFSVHLARLFQSWLETSQVQESFHSLKKFMILDQFLALLNPDLCIFIKEHRPNSAAS
;
A
#
# COMPACT_ATOMS: atom_id res chain seq x y z
N MET A 1 14.33 -45.60 -59.71
CA MET A 1 14.36 -45.69 -58.24
C MET A 1 14.85 -44.35 -57.70
N HIS A 2 14.06 -43.78 -56.79
CA HIS A 2 14.26 -42.59 -55.94
C HIS A 2 14.19 -41.16 -56.55
N LEU A 3 13.12 -40.49 -56.10
CA LEU A 3 12.59 -39.12 -56.20
C LEU A 3 13.52 -38.09 -55.52
N THR A 4 14.00 -37.04 -56.20
CA THR A 4 13.45 -35.67 -56.47
C THR A 4 13.38 -34.68 -55.29
N THR A 5 14.23 -33.66 -55.41
CA THR A 5 14.00 -32.19 -55.28
C THR A 5 13.69 -31.58 -53.91
N GLN A 6 14.60 -30.71 -53.45
CA GLN A 6 14.46 -29.76 -52.34
C GLN A 6 14.41 -28.32 -52.88
N GLY A 7 13.49 -27.50 -52.34
CA GLY A 7 13.62 -26.04 -52.21
C GLY A 7 12.60 -25.14 -52.94
N LYS A 8 11.47 -24.84 -52.28
CA LYS A 8 10.43 -23.83 -52.64
C LYS A 8 10.50 -22.65 -51.64
N PRO A 9 10.07 -21.40 -51.97
CA PRO A 9 10.52 -20.18 -51.30
C PRO A 9 9.70 -19.76 -50.06
N ASP A 10 10.38 -18.94 -49.27
CA ASP A 10 10.03 -18.07 -48.14
C ASP A 10 8.55 -17.93 -47.77
N THR A 11 8.24 -18.51 -46.60
CA THR A 11 6.99 -18.33 -45.87
C THR A 11 7.08 -17.08 -45.00
N VAL A 12 6.08 -16.22 -45.11
CA VAL A 12 5.81 -15.04 -44.27
C VAL A 12 5.79 -15.45 -42.79
N THR A 13 6.75 -14.95 -42.01
CA THR A 13 6.79 -15.09 -40.54
C THR A 13 5.77 -14.14 -39.92
N ILE A 14 4.63 -14.68 -39.52
CA ILE A 14 3.73 -14.05 -38.56
C ILE A 14 4.44 -14.11 -37.19
N LEU A 15 4.85 -12.95 -36.67
CA LEU A 15 5.40 -12.85 -35.31
C LEU A 15 4.26 -13.01 -34.30
N ASN A 16 3.98 -14.25 -33.91
CA ASN A 16 3.23 -14.56 -32.70
C ASN A 16 4.23 -14.80 -31.56
N VAL A 17 4.61 -13.73 -30.87
CA VAL A 17 5.29 -13.85 -29.57
C VAL A 17 4.24 -13.56 -28.49
N ALA A 18 3.48 -14.59 -28.15
CA ALA A 18 2.80 -14.64 -26.86
C ALA A 18 3.89 -14.75 -25.79
N ALA A 19 4.38 -13.61 -25.31
CA ALA A 19 5.28 -13.57 -24.17
C ALA A 19 4.51 -14.13 -22.96
N CYS A 20 5.02 -15.22 -22.40
CA CYS A 20 4.45 -15.82 -21.20
C CYS A 20 4.49 -14.73 -20.09
N PRO A 21 3.35 -14.33 -19.51
CA PRO A 21 3.32 -13.21 -18.57
C PRO A 21 4.12 -13.57 -17.30
N THR A 22 5.17 -12.80 -16.99
CA THR A 22 5.99 -13.02 -15.78
C THR A 22 5.39 -12.36 -14.54
N LEU A 23 5.58 -12.98 -13.37
CA LEU A 23 5.13 -12.42 -12.09
C LEU A 23 5.73 -11.02 -11.86
N PRO A 24 4.91 -10.03 -11.46
CA PRO A 24 5.37 -8.68 -11.21
C PRO A 24 6.25 -8.61 -9.94
N VAL A 25 7.33 -7.83 -9.99
CA VAL A 25 8.20 -7.55 -8.86
C VAL A 25 7.76 -6.26 -8.16
N TYR A 26 7.77 -6.24 -6.83
CA TYR A 26 7.47 -5.02 -6.06
C TYR A 26 8.50 -3.92 -6.37
N GLN A 27 8.01 -2.71 -6.63
CA GLN A 27 8.85 -1.53 -6.82
C GLN A 27 8.84 -0.69 -5.55
N GLU A 28 10.02 -0.29 -5.07
CA GLU A 28 10.13 0.52 -3.87
C GLU A 28 9.48 1.90 -4.09
N GLY A 29 8.49 2.23 -3.25
CA GLY A 29 7.63 3.41 -3.39
C GLY A 29 6.28 3.16 -4.07
N GLU A 30 6.01 1.96 -4.59
CA GLU A 30 4.70 1.60 -5.14
C GLU A 30 3.67 1.36 -4.03
N ASP A 31 2.42 1.79 -4.29
CA ASP A 31 1.28 1.48 -3.43
C ASP A 31 1.05 -0.03 -3.34
N ILE A 32 0.95 -0.53 -2.10
CA ILE A 32 0.92 -1.97 -1.85
C ILE A 32 -0.38 -2.62 -2.35
N ALA A 33 -1.50 -1.90 -2.35
CA ALA A 33 -2.76 -2.42 -2.89
C ALA A 33 -2.71 -2.55 -4.42
N THR A 34 -2.05 -1.59 -5.07
CA THR A 34 -1.77 -1.60 -6.51
C THR A 34 -0.87 -2.78 -6.89
N TYR A 35 0.20 -3.03 -6.14
CA TYR A 35 1.07 -4.20 -6.34
C TYR A 35 0.31 -5.53 -6.20
N LEU A 36 -0.49 -5.69 -5.15
CA LEU A 36 -1.27 -6.91 -4.91
C LEU A 36 -2.28 -7.17 -6.02
N THR A 37 -2.96 -6.13 -6.51
CA THR A 37 -3.91 -6.25 -7.63
C THR A 37 -3.21 -6.71 -8.92
N ARG A 38 -2.01 -6.17 -9.20
CA ARG A 38 -1.21 -6.58 -10.37
C ARG A 38 -0.74 -8.03 -10.24
N PHE A 39 -0.31 -8.42 -9.03
CA PHE A 39 0.12 -9.78 -8.73
C PHE A 39 -1.02 -10.79 -8.91
N GLU A 40 -2.20 -10.53 -8.34
CA GLU A 40 -3.37 -11.40 -8.46
C GLU A 40 -3.79 -11.59 -9.92
N ARG A 41 -3.85 -10.50 -10.70
CA ARG A 41 -4.22 -10.56 -12.12
C ARG A 41 -3.23 -11.38 -12.96
N VAL A 42 -1.93 -11.30 -12.67
CA VAL A 42 -0.91 -12.09 -13.38
C VAL A 42 -0.93 -13.55 -12.92
N ALA A 43 -1.20 -13.82 -11.64
CA ALA A 43 -1.36 -15.17 -11.12
C ALA A 43 -2.56 -15.89 -11.77
N GLU A 44 -3.68 -15.19 -11.98
CA GLU A 44 -4.85 -15.70 -12.73
C GLU A 44 -4.50 -16.02 -14.19
N LEU A 45 -3.77 -15.14 -14.86
CA LEU A 45 -3.33 -15.36 -16.26
C LEU A 45 -2.38 -16.56 -16.39
N LEU A 46 -1.56 -16.81 -15.37
CA LEU A 46 -0.66 -17.96 -15.29
C LEU A 46 -1.34 -19.24 -14.79
N GLN A 47 -2.64 -19.19 -14.45
CA GLN A 47 -3.40 -20.31 -13.87
C GLN A 47 -2.70 -20.89 -12.63
N LEU A 48 -2.07 -20.03 -11.83
CA LEU A 48 -1.47 -20.47 -10.58
C LEU A 48 -2.60 -20.82 -9.62
N GLU A 49 -2.63 -22.08 -9.17
CA GLU A 49 -3.58 -22.48 -8.13
C GLU A 49 -3.29 -21.68 -6.85
N PRO A 50 -4.31 -21.10 -6.17
CA PRO A 50 -4.10 -20.35 -4.94
C PRO A 50 -3.29 -21.11 -3.89
N SER A 51 -3.41 -22.44 -3.84
CA SER A 51 -2.61 -23.31 -2.97
C SER A 51 -1.09 -23.30 -3.25
N THR A 52 -0.68 -22.84 -4.43
CA THR A 52 0.73 -22.78 -4.89
C THR A 52 1.47 -21.56 -4.33
N TYR A 53 0.74 -20.47 -4.04
CA TYR A 53 1.33 -19.20 -3.58
C TYR A 53 0.65 -18.62 -2.33
N ALA A 54 -0.49 -19.18 -1.95
CA ALA A 54 -1.28 -18.79 -0.79
C ALA A 54 -1.83 -20.07 -0.13
N THR A 55 -1.04 -20.66 0.78
CA THR A 55 -1.67 -21.33 1.90
C THR A 55 -2.54 -20.27 2.57
N THR A 56 -3.86 -20.48 2.68
CA THR A 56 -4.80 -19.48 3.25
C THR A 56 -4.32 -18.89 4.57
N LYS A 57 -3.61 -19.69 5.35
CA LYS A 57 -2.91 -19.29 6.57
C LYS A 57 -1.83 -18.21 6.36
N ASP A 58 -1.07 -18.26 5.29
CA ASP A 58 0.00 -17.31 4.98
C ASP A 58 -0.56 -16.00 4.41
N CYS A 59 -1.61 -16.05 3.59
CA CYS A 59 -2.30 -14.83 3.13
C CYS A 59 -2.99 -14.10 4.29
N ASP A 60 -3.71 -14.82 5.15
CA ASP A 60 -4.34 -14.23 6.34
C ASP A 60 -3.30 -13.70 7.33
N THR A 61 -2.20 -14.42 7.52
CA THR A 61 -1.10 -14.00 8.41
C THR A 61 -0.37 -12.79 7.84
N LEU A 62 -0.11 -12.77 6.54
CA LEU A 62 0.49 -11.63 5.85
C LEU A 62 -0.43 -10.41 5.94
N LYS A 63 -1.71 -10.56 5.61
CA LYS A 63 -2.72 -9.49 5.70
C LYS A 63 -2.83 -8.96 7.13
N LYS A 64 -2.88 -9.84 8.14
CA LYS A 64 -2.87 -9.46 9.56
C LYS A 64 -1.58 -8.73 9.93
N SER A 65 -0.43 -9.19 9.47
CA SER A 65 0.87 -8.58 9.78
C SER A 65 1.02 -7.22 9.11
N LEU A 66 0.57 -7.08 7.86
CA LEU A 66 0.54 -5.81 7.13
C LEU A 66 -0.44 -4.82 7.78
N LEU A 67 -1.66 -5.25 8.12
CA LEU A 67 -2.62 -4.41 8.82
C LEU A 67 -2.11 -3.99 10.21
N THR A 68 -1.47 -4.91 10.93
CA THR A 68 -0.85 -4.62 12.23
C THR A 68 0.32 -3.66 12.07
N GLY A 69 1.15 -3.84 11.03
CA GLY A 69 2.24 -2.94 10.69
C GLY A 69 1.72 -1.55 10.32
N PHE A 70 0.70 -1.48 9.47
CA PHE A 70 0.04 -0.24 9.08
C PHE A 70 -0.54 0.49 10.30
N LYS A 71 -1.24 -0.22 11.19
CA LYS A 71 -1.74 0.33 12.47
C LYS A 71 -0.64 0.77 13.44
N LYS A 72 0.63 0.44 13.19
CA LYS A 72 1.77 0.95 13.94
C LYS A 72 2.43 2.16 13.27
N THR A 73 1.98 2.57 12.09
CA THR A 73 2.46 3.77 11.39
C THR A 73 1.66 5.01 11.79
N ALA A 74 2.24 6.19 11.56
CA ALA A 74 1.58 7.47 11.78
C ALA A 74 0.26 7.60 11.00
N ASP A 75 0.24 7.22 9.72
CA ASP A 75 -0.98 7.28 8.89
C ASP A 75 -2.05 6.29 9.37
N GLY A 76 -1.65 5.13 9.90
CA GLY A 76 -2.58 4.16 10.49
C GLY A 76 -3.26 4.68 11.74
N TYR A 77 -2.50 5.23 12.70
CA TYR A 77 -3.07 5.84 13.90
C TYR A 77 -3.88 7.11 13.59
N HIS A 78 -3.49 7.90 12.58
CA HIS A 78 -4.27 9.04 12.10
C HIS A 78 -5.64 8.62 11.62
N LEU A 79 -5.71 7.60 10.76
CA LEU A 79 -6.96 7.09 10.22
C LEU A 79 -7.85 6.51 11.32
N ASP A 80 -7.27 5.72 12.23
CA ASP A 80 -7.98 5.15 13.38
C ASP A 80 -8.52 6.27 14.30
N PHE A 81 -7.75 7.32 14.55
CA PHE A 81 -8.20 8.49 15.34
C PHE A 81 -9.35 9.24 14.66
N ARG A 82 -9.23 9.56 13.37
CA ARG A 82 -10.24 10.31 12.61
C ARG A 82 -11.55 9.55 12.45
N ASN A 83 -11.48 8.22 12.37
CA ASN A 83 -12.64 7.35 12.20
C ASN A 83 -13.14 6.72 13.51
N ALA A 84 -12.57 7.07 14.66
CA ALA A 84 -12.94 6.51 15.94
C ALA A 84 -14.44 6.74 16.23
N LYS A 85 -15.12 5.67 16.65
CA LYS A 85 -16.53 5.68 17.04
C LYS A 85 -16.67 4.91 18.36
N ILE A 86 -17.68 5.29 19.14
CA ILE A 86 -18.05 4.56 20.37
C ILE A 86 -18.42 3.13 19.98
N ARG A 87 -17.83 2.16 20.67
CA ARG A 87 -18.08 0.74 20.45
C ARG A 87 -19.35 0.28 21.19
N ASP A 88 -19.90 -0.85 20.77
CA ASP A 88 -21.03 -1.46 21.46
C ASP A 88 -20.65 -1.78 22.92
N GLY A 89 -21.40 -1.23 23.86
CA GLY A 89 -21.15 -1.37 25.30
C GLY A 89 -20.06 -0.44 25.88
N GLU A 90 -19.45 0.44 25.07
CA GLU A 90 -18.51 1.45 25.54
C GLU A 90 -19.24 2.71 26.02
N ASN A 91 -18.86 3.23 27.20
CA ASN A 91 -19.37 4.51 27.67
C ASN A 91 -18.47 5.69 27.23
N TYR A 92 -18.98 6.92 27.37
CA TYR A 92 -18.25 8.13 26.94
C TYR A 92 -16.88 8.33 27.61
N SER A 93 -16.72 7.91 28.87
CA SER A 93 -15.45 8.02 29.59
C SER A 93 -14.41 7.04 29.05
N GLN A 94 -14.84 5.81 28.74
CA GLN A 94 -13.98 4.82 28.10
C GLN A 94 -13.59 5.26 26.68
N PHE A 95 -14.55 5.80 25.92
CA PHE A 95 -14.29 6.33 24.59
C PHE A 95 -13.31 7.51 24.61
N SER A 96 -13.42 8.43 25.56
CA SER A 96 -12.48 9.56 25.65
C SER A 96 -11.05 9.10 25.94
N VAL A 97 -10.87 8.10 26.82
CA VAL A 97 -9.57 7.48 27.10
C VAL A 97 -9.03 6.76 25.85
N HIS A 98 -9.87 6.04 25.13
CA HIS A 98 -9.48 5.36 23.89
C HIS A 98 -9.07 6.36 22.80
N LEU A 99 -9.85 7.42 22.59
CA LEU A 99 -9.57 8.48 21.63
C LEU A 99 -8.25 9.19 21.96
N ALA A 100 -8.00 9.49 23.24
CA ALA A 100 -6.75 10.09 23.69
C ALA A 100 -5.54 9.18 23.42
N ARG A 101 -5.67 7.86 23.59
CA ARG A 101 -4.60 6.90 23.27
C ARG A 101 -4.28 6.87 21.78
N LEU A 102 -5.28 6.86 20.90
CA LEU A 102 -5.06 6.92 19.46
C LEU A 102 -4.35 8.21 19.05
N PHE A 103 -4.77 9.34 19.61
CA PHE A 103 -4.12 10.63 19.38
C PHE A 103 -2.66 10.63 19.83
N GLN A 104 -2.38 10.13 21.03
CA GLN A 104 -1.04 10.04 21.57
C GLN A 104 -0.14 9.16 20.69
N SER A 105 -0.60 7.95 20.33
CA SER A 105 0.16 7.06 19.43
C SER A 105 0.41 7.68 18.06
N TRP A 106 -0.53 8.47 17.54
CA TRP A 106 -0.33 9.22 16.30
C TRP A 106 0.76 10.29 16.44
N LEU A 107 0.76 11.07 17.53
CA LEU A 107 1.80 12.08 17.78
C LEU A 107 3.19 11.45 17.95
N GLU A 108 3.29 10.37 18.72
CA GLU A 108 4.55 9.64 18.98
C GLU A 108 5.14 9.07 17.69
N THR A 109 4.32 8.38 16.88
CA THR A 109 4.77 7.80 15.60
C THR A 109 5.06 8.86 14.54
N SER A 110 4.44 10.04 14.64
CA SER A 110 4.75 11.22 13.82
C SER A 110 5.96 12.02 14.33
N GLN A 111 6.56 11.60 15.45
CA GLN A 111 7.70 12.27 16.10
C GLN A 111 7.44 13.75 16.41
N VAL A 112 6.21 14.09 16.78
CA VAL A 112 5.85 15.47 17.15
C VAL A 112 6.42 15.77 18.52
N GLN A 113 7.20 16.85 18.63
CA GLN A 113 7.75 17.31 19.90
C GLN A 113 6.64 17.65 20.91
N GLU A 114 6.84 17.31 22.18
CA GLU A 114 5.91 17.57 23.29
C GLU A 114 5.88 19.06 23.70
N SER A 115 5.56 19.92 22.75
CA SER A 115 5.39 21.35 22.96
C SER A 115 4.10 21.81 22.31
N PHE A 116 3.40 22.72 22.98
CA PHE A 116 2.18 23.31 22.44
C PHE A 116 2.39 23.93 21.05
N HIS A 117 3.56 24.56 20.83
CA HIS A 117 3.92 25.13 19.54
C HIS A 117 3.99 24.06 18.42
N SER A 118 4.70 22.96 18.67
CA SER A 118 4.86 21.89 17.67
C SER A 118 3.53 21.19 17.41
N LEU A 119 2.74 20.94 18.45
CA LEU A 119 1.39 20.40 18.32
C LEU A 119 0.49 21.30 17.47
N LYS A 120 0.48 22.62 17.75
CA LYS A 120 -0.31 23.59 16.99
C LYS A 120 0.09 23.60 15.52
N LYS A 121 1.39 23.64 15.21
CA LYS A 121 1.89 23.61 13.83
C LYS A 121 1.50 22.31 13.13
N PHE A 122 1.64 21.18 13.81
CA PHE A 122 1.29 19.86 13.30
C PHE A 122 -0.21 19.77 12.96
N MET A 123 -1.09 20.19 13.88
CA MET A 123 -2.54 20.19 13.66
C MET A 123 -2.98 21.11 12.50
N ILE A 124 -2.36 22.29 12.37
CA ILE A 124 -2.63 23.20 11.25
C ILE A 124 -2.23 22.58 9.92
N LEU A 125 -1.04 21.96 9.86
CA LEU A 125 -0.57 21.27 8.66
C LEU A 125 -1.45 20.08 8.30
N ASP A 126 -1.85 19.27 9.28
CA ASP A 126 -2.77 18.15 9.07
C ASP A 126 -4.09 18.61 8.46
N GLN A 127 -4.70 19.66 9.04
CA GLN A 127 -5.95 20.22 8.51
C GLN A 127 -5.77 20.82 7.12
N PHE A 128 -4.64 21.49 6.86
CA PHE A 128 -4.36 22.06 5.55
C PHE A 128 -4.24 20.97 4.48
N LEU A 129 -3.50 19.89 4.76
CA LEU A 129 -3.34 18.75 3.86
C LEU A 129 -4.66 18.03 3.60
N ALA A 130 -5.56 17.95 4.58
CA ALA A 130 -6.88 17.34 4.42
C ALA A 130 -7.81 18.15 3.49
N LEU A 131 -7.54 19.44 3.29
CA LEU A 131 -8.32 20.32 2.41
C LEU A 131 -7.79 20.36 0.97
N LEU A 132 -6.57 19.85 0.73
CA LEU A 132 -6.00 19.79 -0.61
C LEU A 132 -6.63 18.67 -1.44
N ASN A 133 -6.63 18.84 -2.75
CA ASN A 133 -6.88 17.74 -3.67
C ASN A 133 -5.84 16.63 -3.41
N PRO A 134 -6.23 15.34 -3.39
CA PRO A 134 -5.35 14.20 -3.18
C PRO A 134 -4.02 14.25 -3.93
N ASP A 135 -4.02 14.67 -5.20
CA ASP A 135 -2.81 14.69 -6.04
C ASP A 135 -1.75 15.67 -5.51
N LEU A 136 -2.20 16.84 -5.00
CA LEU A 136 -1.33 17.83 -4.40
C LEU A 136 -0.82 17.38 -3.03
N CYS A 137 -1.64 16.63 -2.30
CA CYS A 137 -1.28 16.11 -0.99
C CYS A 137 -0.16 15.06 -1.11
N ILE A 138 -0.26 14.16 -2.10
CA ILE A 138 0.78 13.17 -2.44
C ILE A 138 2.08 13.90 -2.82
N PHE A 139 2.01 14.83 -3.76
CA PHE A 139 3.17 15.61 -4.20
C PHE A 139 3.87 16.31 -3.03
N ILE A 140 3.12 16.97 -2.13
CA ILE A 140 3.71 17.66 -0.98
C ILE A 140 4.28 16.68 0.05
N LYS A 141 3.64 15.52 0.27
CA LYS A 141 4.15 14.48 1.19
C LYS A 141 5.46 13.88 0.66
N GLU A 142 5.56 13.61 -0.64
CA GLU A 142 6.75 13.07 -1.30
C GLU A 142 7.90 14.09 -1.38
N HIS A 143 7.58 15.36 -1.60
CA HIS A 143 8.56 16.44 -1.71
C HIS A 143 8.80 17.20 -0.40
N ARG A 144 8.40 16.66 0.77
CA ARG A 144 8.79 17.26 2.05
C ARG A 144 10.32 17.31 2.11
N PRO A 145 10.95 18.49 2.17
CA PRO A 145 12.39 18.56 2.33
C PRO A 145 12.70 17.94 3.69
N ASN A 146 13.41 16.81 3.66
CA ASN A 146 14.00 16.23 4.85
C ASN A 146 14.89 17.32 5.46
N SER A 147 14.44 17.97 6.53
CA SER A 147 15.25 18.93 7.28
C SER A 147 16.28 18.19 8.14
N ALA A 148 17.01 17.27 7.51
CA ALA A 148 18.14 16.51 8.01
C ALA A 148 19.28 16.63 6.98
N ALA A 149 19.58 17.87 6.61
CA ALA A 149 20.80 18.24 5.91
C ALA A 149 21.06 19.73 6.16
N SER A 150 21.57 20.05 7.34
CA SER A 150 22.47 21.18 7.65
C SER A 150 22.84 21.15 9.12
#